data_AF-A0A7S2Z3V2-F1
#
_entry.id   AF-A0A7S2Z3V2-F1
#
_cell.length_a   1.000
_cell.length_b   1.000
_cell.length_c   1.000
_cell.angle_alpha   90.00
_cell.angle_beta   90.00
_cell.angle_gamma   90.00
#
_symmetry.space_group_name_H-M   'P 1'
#
loop_
_entity.id
_entity.type
_entity.pdbx_description
1 polymer ?
#
loop_
_entity_poly.entity_id
_entity_poly.type
_entity_poly.pdbx_seq_one_letter_code
_entity_poly.pdbx_strand_id
1 'polypeptide(L)'
;VAASSSSSSNSSGLTAVSAEERRLFDAYLTQLFDYNAKVNLTAVKTREEANERHIDDSLALLPVLDKYAAAAGGGGGDVRVIDVGTGAGLPGVVVAVKRPEWRM
;
A
#
# COMPACT_ATOMS: atom_id res chain seq x y z
N VAL A 1 26.57 10.64 32.04
CA VAL A 1 27.24 10.44 30.74
C VAL A 1 26.30 9.58 29.89
N ALA A 2 25.44 10.23 29.11
CA ALA A 2 25.48 10.27 27.63
C ALA A 2 25.29 8.86 27.01
N ALA A 3 24.36 8.57 26.10
CA ALA A 3 23.45 9.41 25.32
C ALA A 3 22.27 8.55 24.80
N SER A 4 21.21 9.26 24.41
CA SER A 4 19.95 8.81 23.84
C SER A 4 20.09 8.03 22.53
N SER A 5 19.07 7.21 22.22
CA SER A 5 18.58 7.06 20.85
C SER A 5 17.09 6.76 20.89
N SER A 6 16.33 7.85 20.96
CA SER A 6 14.89 7.92 20.75
C SER A 6 14.59 7.55 19.31
N SER A 7 13.90 6.43 19.08
CA SER A 7 13.15 6.25 17.84
C SER A 7 11.69 6.51 18.15
N SER A 8 11.33 7.79 18.10
CA SER A 8 9.93 8.23 18.18
C SER A 8 9.24 7.86 16.87
N SER A 9 8.76 6.62 16.76
CA SER A 9 7.80 6.25 15.73
C SER A 9 6.45 6.83 16.12
N ASN A 10 6.13 8.02 15.59
CA ASN A 10 4.74 8.46 15.51
C ASN A 10 4.00 7.49 14.58
N SER A 11 3.44 6.41 15.14
CA SER A 11 2.59 5.44 14.45
C SER A 11 1.25 6.07 14.10
N SER A 12 1.27 6.86 13.04
CA SER A 12 0.12 7.56 12.49
C SER A 12 -0.82 6.53 11.84
N GLY A 13 -1.76 5.98 12.62
CA GLY A 13 -3.02 5.40 12.12
C GLY A 13 -2.96 4.38 10.96
N LEU A 14 -1.86 3.67 10.77
CA LEU A 14 -1.71 2.71 9.67
C LEU A 14 -2.69 1.55 9.84
N THR A 15 -3.41 1.26 8.75
CA THR A 15 -4.35 0.13 8.68
C THR A 15 -3.62 -1.17 9.02
N ALA A 16 -4.16 -1.95 9.97
CA ALA A 16 -3.56 -3.21 10.38
C ALA A 16 -3.43 -4.19 9.18
N VAL A 17 -2.28 -4.86 9.09
CA VAL A 17 -1.95 -5.81 8.01
C VAL A 17 -1.88 -7.23 8.59
N SER A 18 -2.64 -8.16 8.02
CA SER A 18 -2.60 -9.58 8.39
C SER A 18 -1.37 -10.28 7.82
N ALA A 19 -1.05 -11.48 8.33
CA ALA A 19 0.06 -12.28 7.81
C ALA A 19 -0.09 -12.62 6.32
N GLU A 20 -1.32 -12.88 5.87
CA GLU A 20 -1.60 -13.19 4.46
C GLU A 20 -1.44 -11.97 3.56
N GLU A 21 -2.00 -10.82 3.98
CA GLU A 21 -1.80 -9.55 3.25
C GLU A 21 -0.32 -9.18 3.17
N ARG A 22 0.43 -9.40 4.27
CA ARG A 22 1.88 -9.18 4.27
C ARG A 22 2.59 -10.07 3.26
N ARG A 23 2.21 -11.36 3.17
CA ARG A 23 2.76 -12.29 2.19
C ARG A 23 2.47 -11.83 0.75
N LEU A 24 1.27 -11.31 0.49
CA LEU A 24 0.90 -10.77 -0.82
C LEU A 24 1.72 -9.53 -1.17
N PHE A 25 1.90 -8.60 -0.23
CA PHE A 25 2.78 -7.44 -0.43
C PHE A 25 4.23 -7.85 -0.66
N ASP A 26 4.71 -8.84 0.08
CA ASP A 26 6.06 -9.37 -0.10
C ASP A 26 6.22 -10.03 -1.48
N ALA A 27 5.23 -10.78 -1.97
CA ALA A 27 5.26 -11.33 -3.31
C ALA A 27 5.27 -10.24 -4.39
N TYR A 28 4.40 -9.23 -4.24
CA TYR A 28 4.34 -8.07 -5.12
C TYR A 28 5.68 -7.32 -5.19
N LEU A 29 6.28 -7.00 -4.03
CA LEU A 29 7.55 -6.28 -3.99
C LEU A 29 8.68 -7.08 -4.65
N THR A 30 8.71 -8.40 -4.50
CA THR A 30 9.68 -9.25 -5.21
C THR A 30 9.54 -9.09 -6.73
N GLN A 31 8.32 -9.19 -7.25
CA GLN A 31 8.07 -9.01 -8.69
C GLN A 31 8.40 -7.58 -9.16
N LEU A 32 8.08 -6.58 -8.34
CA LEU A 32 8.39 -5.19 -8.62
C LEU A 32 9.89 -4.99 -8.80
N PHE A 33 10.73 -5.51 -7.89
CA PHE A 33 12.19 -5.36 -7.98
C PHE A 33 12.78 -6.16 -9.15
N ASP A 34 12.29 -7.38 -9.39
CA ASP A 34 12.73 -8.20 -10.53
C ASP A 34 12.47 -7.50 -11.87
N TYR A 35 11.37 -6.77 -11.96
CA TYR A 35 11.04 -6.01 -13.16
C TYR A 35 11.72 -4.64 -13.19
N ASN A 36 11.89 -3.98 -12.04
CA ASN A 36 12.60 -2.71 -11.93
C ASN A 36 14.04 -2.80 -12.47
N ALA A 37 14.71 -3.93 -12.24
CA ALA A 37 16.05 -4.22 -12.77
C ALA A 37 16.15 -4.15 -14.30
N LYS A 38 15.03 -4.28 -15.02
CA LYS A 38 14.97 -4.28 -16.49
C LYS A 38 14.60 -2.93 -17.09
N VAL A 39 13.74 -2.16 -16.41
CA VAL A 39 13.09 -0.98 -17.01
C VAL A 39 13.12 0.30 -16.15
N ASN A 40 13.74 0.27 -14.96
CA ASN A 40 13.78 1.40 -14.01
C ASN A 40 12.38 1.99 -13.71
N LEU A 41 11.45 1.12 -13.34
CA LEU A 41 10.05 1.41 -13.02
C LEU A 41 9.87 2.25 -11.74
N THR A 42 10.78 2.16 -10.78
CA THR A 42 10.78 2.95 -9.54
C THR A 42 12.18 3.36 -9.15
N ALA A 43 12.30 4.58 -8.60
CA ALA A 43 13.57 5.09 -8.06
C ALA A 43 13.95 4.47 -6.70
N VAL A 44 13.02 3.74 -6.08
CA VAL A 44 13.23 3.04 -4.80
C VAL A 44 14.13 1.82 -5.02
N LYS A 45 15.13 1.66 -4.14
CA LYS A 45 16.20 0.66 -4.34
C LYS A 45 16.23 -0.44 -3.29
N THR A 46 15.62 -0.22 -2.14
CA THR A 46 15.61 -1.19 -1.04
C THR A 46 14.19 -1.60 -0.68
N ARG A 47 14.09 -2.78 -0.08
CA ARG A 47 12.81 -3.34 0.32
C ARG A 47 12.20 -2.55 1.47
N GLU A 48 13.02 -2.03 2.37
CA GLU A 48 12.60 -1.18 3.48
C GLU A 48 12.00 0.12 2.95
N GLU A 49 12.69 0.80 2.03
CA GLU A 49 12.20 2.02 1.40
C GLU A 49 10.90 1.75 0.60
N ALA A 50 10.78 0.59 -0.05
CA ALA A 50 9.54 0.22 -0.75
C ALA A 50 8.39 -0.07 0.22
N ASN A 51 8.65 -0.63 1.40
CA ASN A 51 7.61 -0.80 2.41
C ASN A 51 7.08 0.57 2.85
N GLU A 52 7.96 1.49 3.22
CA GLU A 52 7.56 2.81 3.73
C GLU A 52 6.92 3.69 2.64
N ARG A 53 7.57 3.81 1.48
CA ARG A 53 7.17 4.79 0.45
C ARG A 53 6.08 4.29 -0.49
N HIS A 54 5.87 2.97 -0.57
CA HIS A 54 4.86 2.39 -1.45
C HIS A 54 3.74 1.73 -0.68
N ILE A 55 4.06 0.79 0.20
CA ILE A 55 3.04 0.00 0.91
C ILE A 55 2.37 0.86 1.98
N ASP A 56 3.13 1.42 2.92
CA ASP A 56 2.60 2.19 4.04
C ASP A 56 1.91 3.47 3.56
N ASP A 57 2.50 4.17 2.58
CA ASP A 57 1.88 5.36 1.96
C ASP A 57 0.53 5.01 1.29
N SER A 58 0.46 3.88 0.58
CA SER A 58 -0.81 3.42 -0.01
C SER A 58 -1.83 2.97 1.05
N LEU A 59 -1.38 2.32 2.13
CA LEU A 59 -2.24 1.90 3.25
C LEU A 59 -2.86 3.09 3.97
N ALA A 60 -2.15 4.22 4.02
CA ALA A 60 -2.64 5.46 4.61
C ALA A 60 -3.83 6.07 3.84
N LEU A 61 -4.01 5.72 2.56
CA LEU A 61 -5.16 6.17 1.76
C LEU A 61 -6.46 5.43 2.10
N LEU A 62 -6.39 4.20 2.61
CA LEU A 62 -7.56 3.34 2.80
C LEU A 62 -8.66 3.97 3.67
N PRO A 63 -8.37 4.57 4.84
CA PRO A 63 -9.42 5.16 5.67
C PRO A 63 -10.18 6.29 4.96
N VAL A 64 -9.55 6.98 4.02
CA VAL A 64 -10.18 8.03 3.23
C VAL A 64 -11.05 7.40 2.13
N LEU A 65 -10.52 6.41 1.42
CA LEU A 65 -11.26 5.69 0.38
C LEU A 65 -12.51 5.00 0.94
N ASP A 66 -12.40 4.35 2.11
CA ASP A 66 -13.53 3.70 2.78
C ASP A 66 -14.65 4.68 3.12
N LYS A 67 -14.29 5.88 3.59
CA LYS A 67 -15.28 6.94 3.91
C LYS A 67 -16.04 7.37 2.66
N TYR A 68 -15.35 7.55 1.54
CA TYR A 68 -15.99 7.90 0.27
C TYR A 68 -16.85 6.75 -0.29
N ALA A 69 -16.36 5.51 -0.22
CA ALA A 69 -17.10 4.34 -0.65
C ALA A 69 -18.40 4.17 0.15
N ALA A 70 -18.35 4.36 1.47
CA ALA A 70 -19.52 4.34 2.35
C ALA A 70 -20.51 5.46 2.00
N ALA A 71 -20.02 6.70 1.81
CA ALA A 71 -20.85 7.85 1.46
C ALA A 71 -21.55 7.70 0.09
N ALA A 72 -20.92 7.01 -0.86
CA ALA A 72 -21.47 6.73 -2.18
C ALA A 72 -22.55 5.63 -2.18
N GLY A 73 -22.94 5.10 -1.00
CA GLY A 73 -23.90 4.00 -0.89
C GLY A 73 -23.29 2.62 -1.16
N GLY A 74 -21.96 2.52 -1.25
CA GLY A 74 -21.21 1.31 -1.58
C GLY A 74 -21.13 0.26 -0.46
N GLY A 75 -22.01 0.32 0.55
CA GLY A 75 -22.00 -0.56 1.73
C GLY A 75 -22.33 -2.05 1.47
N GLY A 76 -22.21 -2.53 0.23
CA GLY A 76 -22.63 -3.87 -0.20
C GLY A 76 -21.72 -4.56 -1.22
N GLY A 77 -20.50 -4.08 -1.45
CA GLY A 77 -19.51 -4.82 -2.26
C GLY A 77 -19.52 -4.56 -3.77
N ASP A 78 -20.07 -3.45 -4.25
CA ASP A 78 -19.95 -3.01 -5.66
C ASP A 78 -19.26 -1.63 -5.74
N VAL A 79 -18.12 -1.50 -5.06
CA VAL A 79 -17.27 -0.31 -5.20
C VAL A 79 -16.43 -0.50 -6.45
N ARG A 80 -16.60 0.41 -7.42
CA ARG A 80 -15.77 0.44 -8.64
C ARG A 80 -14.73 1.54 -8.51
N VAL A 81 -13.47 1.16 -8.66
CA VAL A 81 -12.32 2.06 -8.54
C VAL A 81 -11.51 1.99 -9.83
N ILE A 82 -10.87 3.09 -10.20
CA ILE A 82 -9.88 3.12 -11.27
C ILE A 82 -8.62 3.79 -10.72
N ASP A 83 -7.47 3.14 -10.92
CA ASP A 83 -6.16 3.69 -10.58
C ASP A 83 -5.49 4.24 -11.85
N VAL A 84 -5.52 5.56 -12.01
CA VAL A 84 -5.06 6.24 -13.22
C VAL A 84 -3.58 6.58 -13.09
N GLY A 85 -2.76 6.06 -14.01
CA GLY A 85 -1.31 6.29 -14.01
C GLY A 85 -0.53 5.38 -13.07
N THR A 86 -1.12 4.24 -12.70
CA THR A 86 -0.61 3.33 -11.65
C THR A 86 0.84 2.85 -11.82
N GLY A 87 1.39 2.84 -13.04
CA GLY A 87 2.79 2.50 -13.32
C GLY A 87 3.19 1.14 -12.74
N ALA A 88 3.82 1.15 -11.57
CA ALA A 88 4.15 -0.03 -10.78
C ALA A 88 2.94 -0.82 -10.21
N GLY A 89 1.72 -0.29 -10.35
CA GLY A 89 0.52 -0.90 -9.76
C GLY A 89 0.13 -0.28 -8.42
N LEU A 90 0.64 0.91 -8.06
CA LEU A 90 0.36 1.55 -6.77
C LEU A 90 -0.43 2.85 -6.97
N PRO A 91 -1.40 3.14 -6.08
CA PRO A 91 -1.78 2.38 -4.89
C PRO A 91 -2.70 1.16 -5.18
N GLY A 92 -3.08 0.91 -6.44
CA GLY A 92 -4.11 -0.05 -6.82
C GLY A 92 -3.93 -1.49 -6.29
N VAL A 93 -2.73 -2.04 -6.31
CA VAL A 93 -2.42 -3.38 -5.76
C VAL A 93 -2.67 -3.42 -4.26
N VAL A 94 -2.31 -2.37 -3.52
CA VAL A 94 -2.56 -2.30 -2.07
C VAL A 94 -4.06 -2.24 -1.78
N VAL A 95 -4.80 -1.47 -2.56
CA VAL A 95 -6.27 -1.42 -2.47
C VAL A 95 -6.88 -2.78 -2.77
N ALA A 96 -6.47 -3.45 -3.84
CA ALA A 96 -6.98 -4.77 -4.22
C ALA A 96 -6.72 -5.85 -3.15
N VAL A 97 -5.56 -5.80 -2.48
CA VAL A 97 -5.26 -6.74 -1.38
C VAL A 97 -6.13 -6.46 -0.15
N LYS A 98 -6.34 -5.18 0.19
CA LYS A 98 -7.07 -4.79 1.41
C LYS A 98 -8.60 -4.78 1.23
N ARG A 99 -9.07 -4.62 0.00
CA ARG A 99 -10.48 -4.58 -0.40
C ARG A 99 -10.69 -5.53 -1.58
N PRO A 100 -10.53 -6.85 -1.39
CA PRO A 100 -10.66 -7.82 -2.47
C PRO A 100 -12.07 -7.86 -3.10
N GLU A 101 -13.06 -7.32 -2.41
CA GLU A 101 -14.44 -7.15 -2.89
C GLU A 101 -14.63 -5.92 -3.79
N TRP A 102 -13.66 -5.01 -3.88
CA TRP A 102 -13.74 -3.86 -4.77
C TRP A 102 -13.35 -4.25 -6.19
N ARG A 103 -14.06 -3.69 -7.17
CA ARG A 103 -13.77 -3.88 -8.58
C ARG A 103 -12.84 -2.78 -9.06
N MET A 104 -11.56 -3.11 -9.21
CA MET A 104 -10.50 -2.25 -9.74
C MET A 104 -10.46 -2.23 -11.27
#